data_AF-A0AAW8L077-F1
#
_entry.id   AF-A0AAW8L077-F1
#
_cell.length_a   1.000
_cell.length_b   1.000
_cell.length_c   1.000
_cell.angle_alpha   90.00
_cell.angle_beta   90.00
_cell.angle_gamma   90.00
#
_symmetry.space_group_name_H-M   'P 1'
#
loop_
_entity.id
_entity.type
_entity.pdbx_description
1 polymer ?
#
loop_
_entity_poly.entity_id
_entity_poly.type
_entity_poly.pdbx_seq_one_letter_code
_entity_poly.pdbx_strand_id
1 'polypeptide(L)'
;WQCQSDCDGLTYGQGKYPIEFKFLGIFDTVASFGLPATNLSNSLPFLERDLVVDERVQNCSHYIAGNELRFAFPVDVIHKDNKLANSNWKEVVYPGVHSDVGGGYEPGSQGVNDNFARIPLKHML
;
A
#
# COMPACT_ATOMS: atom_id res chain seq x y z
N TRP A 1 -22.40 10.62 3.99
CA TRP A 1 -21.56 10.41 2.79
C TRP A 1 -22.49 10.17 1.60
N GLN A 2 -22.41 10.97 0.52
CA GLN A 2 -23.30 10.89 -0.67
C GLN A 2 -22.58 10.22 -1.87
N CYS A 3 -21.74 9.22 -1.59
CA CYS A 3 -21.08 8.43 -2.62
C CYS A 3 -21.96 7.22 -2.94
N GLN A 4 -22.25 7.01 -4.22
CA GLN A 4 -23.01 5.85 -4.70
C GLN A 4 -22.10 5.06 -5.65
N SER A 5 -22.05 3.74 -5.47
CA SER A 5 -21.41 2.82 -6.39
C SER A 5 -22.50 2.20 -7.25
N ASP A 6 -22.40 2.35 -8.56
CA ASP A 6 -23.26 1.67 -9.54
C ASP A 6 -22.40 0.71 -10.38
N CYS A 7 -23.02 0.04 -11.35
CA CYS A 7 -22.32 -0.87 -12.27
C CYS A 7 -21.37 -0.14 -13.23
N ASP A 8 -21.49 1.19 -13.35
CA ASP A 8 -20.74 2.04 -14.29
C ASP A 8 -19.60 2.81 -13.61
N GLY A 9 -19.54 2.82 -12.27
CA GLY A 9 -18.44 3.41 -11.51
C GLY A 9 -18.84 3.96 -10.15
N LEU A 10 -18.03 4.91 -9.66
CA LEU A 10 -18.31 5.67 -8.44
C LEU A 10 -18.79 7.06 -8.82
N THR A 11 -19.89 7.51 -8.25
CA THR A 11 -20.41 8.85 -8.49
C THR A 11 -20.69 9.60 -7.19
N TYR A 12 -20.49 10.91 -7.22
CA TYR A 12 -20.81 11.82 -6.13
C TYR A 12 -22.03 12.68 -6.47
N GLY A 13 -22.86 12.95 -5.45
CA GLY A 13 -23.97 13.91 -5.57
C GLY A 13 -25.10 13.41 -6.47
N GLN A 14 -25.58 12.19 -6.22
CA GLN A 14 -26.67 11.53 -6.99
C GLN A 14 -26.33 11.35 -8.47
N GLY A 15 -25.16 10.79 -8.80
CA GLY A 15 -24.78 10.51 -10.19
C GLY A 15 -24.21 11.71 -10.97
N LYS A 16 -24.06 12.88 -10.34
CA LYS A 16 -23.68 14.11 -11.06
C LYS A 16 -22.20 14.20 -11.42
N TYR A 17 -21.33 13.64 -10.59
CA TYR A 17 -19.88 13.75 -10.79
C TYR A 17 -19.22 12.37 -10.73
N PRO A 18 -18.60 11.89 -11.83
CA PRO A 18 -17.85 10.65 -11.79
C PRO A 18 -16.60 10.81 -10.92
N ILE A 19 -16.32 9.80 -10.12
CA ILE A 19 -15.14 9.69 -9.28
C ILE A 19 -14.21 8.63 -9.89
N GLU A 20 -12.97 9.01 -10.13
CA GLU A 20 -11.96 8.11 -10.64
C GLU A 20 -10.70 8.17 -9.78
N PHE A 21 -10.20 7.00 -9.38
CA PHE A 21 -8.91 6.87 -8.71
C PHE A 21 -7.81 6.72 -9.75
N LYS A 22 -7.15 7.83 -10.07
CA LYS A 22 -6.10 7.87 -11.09
C LYS A 22 -4.81 7.17 -10.66
N PHE A 23 -4.43 7.35 -9.41
CA PHE A 23 -3.17 6.86 -8.87
C PHE A 23 -3.28 6.58 -7.37
N LEU A 24 -2.73 5.45 -6.94
CA LEU A 24 -2.51 5.09 -5.55
C LEU A 24 -1.02 4.78 -5.36
N GLY A 25 -0.31 5.66 -4.65
CA GLY A 25 1.08 5.44 -4.25
C GLY A 25 1.13 5.05 -2.78
N ILE A 26 1.66 3.87 -2.49
CA ILE A 26 1.78 3.34 -1.13
C ILE A 26 3.20 2.84 -0.87
N PHE A 27 3.66 2.98 0.37
CA PHE A 27 5.00 2.61 0.81
C PHE A 27 4.88 1.65 1.98
N ASP A 28 5.52 0.49 1.84
CA ASP A 28 5.71 -0.56 2.84
C ASP A 28 4.47 -0.80 3.71
N THR A 29 3.38 -1.19 3.08
CA THR A 29 2.07 -1.32 3.74
C THR A 29 2.12 -2.38 4.83
N VAL A 30 1.70 -2.04 6.05
CA VAL A 30 1.64 -2.95 7.20
C VAL A 30 0.21 -3.04 7.70
N ALA A 31 -0.45 -4.17 7.43
CA ALA A 31 -1.81 -4.46 7.90
C ALA A 31 -1.80 -5.11 9.29
N SER A 32 -1.48 -4.35 10.33
CA SER A 32 -1.56 -4.84 11.71
C SER A 32 -2.90 -4.45 12.36
N PHE A 33 -3.78 -5.44 12.60
CA PHE A 33 -5.04 -5.25 13.34
C PHE A 33 -5.00 -5.94 14.72
N GLY A 34 -4.87 -5.13 15.78
CA GLY A 34 -5.07 -5.54 17.18
C GLY A 34 -3.81 -6.02 17.91
N LEU A 35 -3.10 -7.02 17.36
CA LEU A 35 -1.83 -7.51 17.91
C LEU A 35 -0.69 -7.28 16.90
N PRO A 36 0.52 -6.92 17.34
CA PRO A 36 1.68 -6.85 16.46
C PRO A 36 1.84 -8.19 15.73
N ALA A 37 2.18 -8.14 14.44
CA ALA A 37 2.67 -9.27 13.66
C ALA A 37 1.69 -10.36 13.22
N THR A 38 0.39 -10.13 13.34
CA THR A 38 -0.56 -11.07 12.77
C THR A 38 -0.92 -10.69 11.33
N ASN A 39 -0.08 -11.08 10.37
CA ASN A 39 -0.55 -11.34 9.00
C ASN A 39 -1.37 -12.65 9.02
N LEU A 40 -2.50 -12.62 9.74
CA LEU A 40 -3.38 -13.77 9.91
C LEU A 40 -4.10 -14.03 8.59
N SER A 41 -3.63 -15.04 7.85
CA SER A 41 -4.33 -15.62 6.70
C SER A 41 -5.79 -15.95 7.05
N ASN A 42 -6.70 -15.74 6.07
CA ASN A 42 -8.16 -15.83 6.09
C ASN A 42 -8.78 -17.21 6.49
N SER A 43 -8.24 -17.89 7.49
CA SER A 43 -8.83 -19.11 8.09
C SER A 43 -9.97 -18.79 9.07
N LEU A 44 -10.22 -17.52 9.38
CA LEU A 44 -11.29 -17.11 10.28
C LEU A 44 -12.47 -16.54 9.46
N PRO A 45 -13.67 -17.11 9.55
CA PRO A 45 -14.80 -16.87 8.63
C PRO A 45 -15.45 -15.46 8.73
N PHE A 46 -14.82 -14.50 9.41
CA PHE A 46 -15.39 -13.18 9.67
C PHE A 46 -14.45 -12.01 9.35
N LEU A 47 -13.29 -12.28 8.77
CA LEU A 47 -12.21 -11.31 8.61
C LEU A 47 -11.63 -11.37 7.20
N GLU A 48 -12.27 -10.72 6.22
CA GLU A 48 -11.54 -10.23 5.05
C GLU A 48 -10.63 -9.10 5.55
N ARG A 49 -9.39 -9.43 5.92
CA ARG A 49 -8.44 -8.49 6.57
C ARG A 49 -7.21 -8.16 5.74
N ASP A 50 -7.11 -8.71 4.53
CA ASP A 50 -6.09 -8.30 3.57
C ASP A 50 -6.46 -6.91 3.02
N LEU A 51 -5.48 -6.01 2.90
CA LEU A 51 -5.69 -4.72 2.25
C LEU A 51 -5.86 -4.94 0.74
N VAL A 52 -7.10 -5.18 0.31
CA VAL A 52 -7.42 -5.38 -1.10
C VAL A 52 -7.54 -4.02 -1.78
N VAL A 53 -6.57 -3.71 -2.65
CA VAL A 53 -6.67 -2.56 -3.54
C VAL A 53 -7.78 -2.82 -4.56
N ASP A 54 -8.70 -1.86 -4.68
CA ASP A 54 -9.83 -1.96 -5.59
C ASP A 54 -9.38 -1.85 -7.07
N GLU A 55 -9.91 -2.71 -7.93
CA GLU A 55 -9.57 -2.76 -9.36
C GLU A 55 -9.89 -1.46 -10.11
N ARG A 56 -10.78 -0.62 -9.58
CA ARG A 56 -11.10 0.71 -10.12
C ARG A 56 -9.93 1.69 -10.03
N VAL A 57 -8.89 1.39 -9.25
CA VAL A 57 -7.65 2.17 -9.22
C VAL A 57 -6.88 1.97 -10.53
N GLN A 58 -6.76 3.04 -11.32
CA GLN A 58 -6.16 2.98 -12.65
C GLN A 58 -4.68 2.61 -12.61
N ASN A 59 -3.93 3.16 -11.65
CA ASN A 59 -2.52 2.90 -11.43
C ASN A 59 -2.23 2.77 -9.93
N CYS A 60 -1.55 1.71 -9.54
CA CYS A 60 -1.09 1.50 -8.17
C CYS A 60 0.43 1.28 -8.18
N SER A 61 1.16 1.95 -7.29
CA SER A 61 2.59 1.71 -7.08
C SER A 61 2.84 1.44 -5.60
N HIS A 62 3.30 0.24 -5.30
CA HIS A 62 3.63 -0.21 -3.96
C HIS A 62 5.12 -0.44 -3.82
N TYR A 63 5.78 0.33 -2.95
CA TYR A 63 7.22 0.23 -2.72
C TYR A 63 7.49 -0.42 -1.37
N ILE A 64 8.17 -1.58 -1.38
CA ILE A 64 8.33 -2.45 -0.21
C ILE A 64 9.75 -2.36 0.35
N ALA A 65 9.89 -2.41 1.68
CA ALA A 65 11.17 -2.50 2.37
C ALA A 65 11.69 -3.96 2.35
N GLY A 66 12.77 -4.19 1.61
CA GLY A 66 13.36 -5.53 1.48
C GLY A 66 14.14 -6.01 2.71
N ASN A 67 14.46 -5.13 3.65
CA ASN A 67 15.21 -5.46 4.86
C ASN A 67 14.42 -5.22 6.15
N GLU A 68 13.10 -4.99 6.07
CA GLU A 68 12.26 -4.94 7.26
C GLU A 68 12.06 -6.37 7.81
N LEU A 69 12.71 -6.67 8.93
CA LEU A 69 12.71 -8.00 9.55
C LEU A 69 11.94 -8.03 10.88
N ARG A 70 11.39 -6.90 11.33
CA ARG A 70 10.65 -6.86 12.59
C ARG A 70 9.33 -7.58 12.39
N PHE A 71 9.09 -8.58 13.23
CA PHE A 71 7.85 -9.34 13.26
C PHE A 71 6.60 -8.42 13.31
N ALA A 72 6.67 -7.31 14.05
CA ALA A 72 5.58 -6.34 14.20
C ALA A 72 5.22 -5.57 12.91
N PHE A 73 6.07 -5.59 11.88
CA PHE A 73 5.87 -4.86 10.62
C PHE A 73 5.86 -5.83 9.44
N PRO A 74 4.89 -6.76 9.38
CA PRO A 74 4.83 -7.68 8.26
C PRO A 74 4.20 -6.94 7.06
N VAL A 75 4.82 -7.06 5.89
CA VAL A 75 4.34 -6.38 4.67
C VAL A 75 3.03 -7.01 4.19
N ASP A 76 2.09 -6.17 3.76
CA ASP A 76 0.88 -6.55 3.05
C ASP A 76 1.02 -6.20 1.57
N VAL A 77 0.98 -7.22 0.70
CA VAL A 77 1.25 -7.08 -0.74
C VAL A 77 -0.04 -6.82 -1.52
N ILE A 78 0.03 -6.10 -2.63
CA ILE A 78 -1.18 -5.76 -3.43
C ILE A 78 -1.64 -6.91 -4.35
N HIS A 79 -1.05 -8.09 -4.20
CA HIS A 79 -1.35 -9.27 -5.01
C HIS A 79 -2.61 -9.97 -4.50
N LYS A 80 -3.54 -10.27 -5.41
CA LYS A 80 -4.69 -11.14 -5.16
C LYS A 80 -4.48 -12.45 -5.89
N ASP A 81 -4.58 -13.58 -5.19
CA ASP A 81 -4.34 -14.92 -5.77
C ASP A 81 -2.99 -15.04 -6.51
N ASN A 82 -1.94 -14.43 -5.94
CA ASN A 82 -0.59 -14.32 -6.52
C ASN A 82 -0.51 -13.57 -7.86
N LYS A 83 -1.47 -12.68 -8.14
CA LYS A 83 -1.51 -11.85 -9.35
C LYS A 83 -1.87 -10.41 -9.02
N LEU A 84 -1.32 -9.48 -9.79
CA LEU A 84 -1.80 -8.10 -9.78
C LEU A 84 -3.14 -8.07 -10.49
N ALA A 85 -4.14 -7.43 -9.87
CA ALA A 85 -5.47 -7.32 -10.47
C ALA A 85 -5.48 -6.43 -11.72
N ASN A 86 -4.49 -5.56 -11.88
CA ASN A 86 -4.34 -4.66 -13.02
C ASN A 86 -2.87 -4.65 -13.50
N SER A 87 -2.67 -4.73 -14.82
CA SER A 87 -1.33 -4.81 -15.44
C SER A 87 -0.52 -3.53 -15.34
N ASN A 88 -1.16 -2.39 -15.07
CA ASN A 88 -0.46 -1.10 -14.87
C ASN A 88 0.07 -0.94 -13.45
N TRP A 89 -0.32 -1.82 -12.53
CA TRP A 89 0.14 -1.77 -11.15
C TRP A 89 1.58 -2.26 -11.04
N LYS A 90 2.31 -1.72 -10.07
CA LYS A 90 3.72 -2.03 -9.84
C LYS A 90 3.95 -2.29 -8.37
N GLU A 91 4.66 -3.37 -8.07
CA GLU A 91 5.18 -3.65 -6.75
C GLU A 91 6.71 -3.78 -6.86
N VAL A 92 7.45 -2.94 -6.13
CA VAL A 92 8.90 -2.79 -6.26
C VAL A 92 9.55 -2.87 -4.90
N VAL A 93 10.55 -3.75 -4.75
CA VAL A 93 11.31 -3.89 -3.51
C VAL A 93 12.51 -2.94 -3.53
N TYR A 94 12.67 -2.15 -2.47
CA TYR A 94 13.81 -1.28 -2.24
C TYR A 94 14.67 -1.81 -1.08
N PRO A 95 15.99 -1.56 -1.10
CA PRO A 95 16.84 -1.85 0.06
C PRO A 95 16.50 -0.91 1.23
N GLY A 96 16.69 -1.42 2.45
CA GLY A 96 16.42 -0.69 3.69
C GLY A 96 15.23 -1.24 4.48
N VAL A 97 15.03 -0.69 5.68
CA VAL A 97 13.91 -1.04 6.58
C VAL A 97 12.72 -0.11 6.34
N HIS A 98 11.60 -0.29 7.06
CA HIS A 98 10.33 0.42 6.84
C HIS A 98 10.46 1.93 6.53
N SER A 99 11.19 2.67 7.38
CA SER A 99 11.40 4.11 7.23
C SER A 99 12.49 4.52 6.22
N ASP A 100 13.32 3.58 5.74
CA ASP A 100 14.21 3.83 4.61
C ASP A 100 13.46 3.85 3.27
N VAL A 101 12.27 3.24 3.22
CA VAL A 101 11.39 3.25 2.04
C VAL A 101 10.28 4.28 2.17
N GLY A 102 9.57 4.30 3.29
CA GLY A 102 8.47 5.25 3.54
C GLY A 102 8.93 6.64 3.99
N GLY A 103 10.19 6.77 4.43
CA GLY A 103 10.70 7.98 5.08
C GLY A 103 10.40 8.05 6.57
N GLY A 104 10.94 9.08 7.23
CA GLY A 104 10.72 9.34 8.66
C GLY A 104 11.98 9.34 9.53
N TYR A 105 13.12 8.91 9.01
CA TYR A 105 14.40 9.08 9.72
C TYR A 105 14.89 10.53 9.65
N GLU A 106 15.35 11.05 10.79
CA GLU A 106 16.07 12.32 10.85
C GLU A 106 17.49 12.17 10.26
N PRO A 107 18.05 13.22 9.63
CA PRO A 107 19.41 13.19 9.15
C PRO A 107 20.41 12.88 10.28
N GLY A 108 21.22 11.84 10.12
CA GLY A 108 22.20 11.41 11.12
C GLY A 108 21.63 10.49 12.20
N SER A 109 20.34 10.16 12.16
CA SER A 109 19.75 9.12 13.02
C SER A 109 20.49 7.81 12.83
N GLN A 110 20.80 7.12 13.93
CA GLN A 110 21.58 5.87 13.94
C GLN A 110 22.94 5.97 13.21
N GLY A 111 23.48 7.18 13.03
CA GLY A 111 24.74 7.42 12.31
C GLY A 111 24.64 7.28 10.79
N VAL A 112 23.42 7.23 10.24
CA VAL A 112 23.16 7.11 8.79
C VAL A 112 22.43 8.34 8.25
N ASN A 113 22.53 8.56 6.95
CA ASN A 113 21.85 9.67 6.26
C ASN A 113 20.44 9.21 5.80
N ASP A 114 19.48 10.14 5.80
CA ASP A 114 18.08 9.94 5.40
C ASP A 114 17.86 9.80 3.88
N ASN A 115 18.93 9.84 3.08
CA ASN A 115 18.87 9.84 1.62
C ASN A 115 18.21 8.59 1.00
N PHE A 116 18.18 7.44 1.70
CA PHE A 116 17.58 6.22 1.15
C PHE A 116 16.12 6.41 0.75
N ALA A 117 15.32 7.05 1.59
CA ALA A 117 13.89 7.30 1.33
C ALA A 117 13.64 8.28 0.18
N ARG A 118 14.65 9.06 -0.22
CA ARG A 118 14.51 10.00 -1.35
C ARG A 118 14.48 9.29 -2.70
N ILE A 119 15.04 8.08 -2.79
CA ILE A 119 15.01 7.25 -4.00
C ILE A 119 13.58 6.77 -4.31
N PRO A 120 12.90 6.01 -3.42
CA PRO A 120 11.53 5.58 -3.66
C PRO A 120 10.58 6.78 -3.74
N LEU A 121 10.81 7.86 -2.97
CA LEU A 121 10.02 9.09 -3.13
C LEU A 121 10.13 9.65 -4.56
N LYS A 122 11.34 9.76 -5.12
CA LYS A 122 11.56 10.26 -6.47
C LYS A 122 10.95 9.35 -7.54
N HIS A 123 10.95 8.03 -7.33
CA HIS A 123 10.33 7.10 -8.28
C HIS A 123 8.80 7.14 -8.25
N MET A 124 8.20 7.61 -7.15
CA MET A 124 6.76 7.76 -6.99
C MET A 124 6.22 9.06 -7.63
N LEU A 125 7.08 10.05 -7.87
CA LEU A 125 6.77 11.33 -8.54
C LEU A 125 6.73 11.16 -10.06
#